data_AF-A0A0F9P1X4-F1
#
_entry.id   AF-A0A0F9P1X4-F1
#
_cell.length_a   1.000
_cell.length_b   1.000
_cell.length_c   1.000
_cell.angle_alpha   90.00
_cell.angle_beta   90.00
_cell.angle_gamma   90.00
#
_symmetry.space_group_name_H-M   'P 1'
#
loop_
_entity.id
_entity.type
_entity.pdbx_description
1 polymer ?
#
loop_
_entity_poly.entity_id
_entity_poly.type
_entity_poly.pdbx_seq_one_letter_code
_entity_poly.pdbx_strand_id
1 'polypeptide(L)'
;MTFIKRSFSSNALWSLAGGGISALAAVAAIPALIHLLGVEKFALVSLLISLNLFFFVYDFGLTRAMHFFSPKIGHQRESEAGSLIGNSLVVAIVLGVLVTLIAILASPVFTSTWLNYTGQAADAATKAFQITAFGIILNSLLTPLTILGKLYHIELLQTAIST
;
A
#
# COMPACT_ATOMS: atom_id res chain seq x y z
N MET A 1 -4.27 40.74 -7.02
CA MET A 1 -4.20 39.37 -7.57
C MET A 1 -2.91 38.70 -7.10
N THR A 2 -2.73 38.55 -5.77
CA THR A 2 -1.40 38.25 -5.19
C THR A 2 -1.47 37.48 -3.86
N PHE A 3 -2.46 36.59 -3.67
CA PHE A 3 -2.56 35.78 -2.43
C PHE A 3 -2.54 34.25 -2.66
N ILE A 4 -2.47 33.76 -3.90
CA ILE A 4 -2.55 32.31 -4.18
C ILE A 4 -1.17 31.63 -4.34
N LYS A 5 -0.06 32.40 -4.46
CA LYS A 5 1.24 31.83 -4.89
C LYS A 5 2.07 31.12 -3.79
N ARG A 6 1.77 31.33 -2.49
CA ARG A 6 2.60 30.80 -1.36
C ARG A 6 2.13 29.44 -0.81
N SER A 7 0.89 29.02 -1.09
CA SER A 7 0.33 27.76 -0.57
C SER A 7 0.75 26.53 -1.39
N PHE A 8 0.88 26.67 -2.71
CA PHE A 8 1.21 25.55 -3.60
C PHE A 8 2.66 25.05 -3.42
N SER A 9 3.63 25.96 -3.28
CA SER A 9 5.04 25.58 -3.11
C SER A 9 5.32 24.94 -1.75
N SER A 10 4.67 25.41 -0.68
CA SER A 10 4.83 24.83 0.66
C SER A 10 4.28 23.40 0.73
N ASN A 11 3.09 23.15 0.19
CA ASN A 11 2.51 21.80 0.19
C ASN A 11 3.28 20.83 -0.72
N ALA A 12 3.77 21.30 -1.87
CA ALA A 12 4.64 20.52 -2.74
C ALA A 12 5.97 20.18 -2.05
N LEU A 13 6.60 21.15 -1.37
CA LEU A 13 7.83 20.93 -0.60
C LEU A 13 7.64 19.96 0.56
N TRP A 14 6.53 20.04 1.29
CA TRP A 14 6.22 19.07 2.35
C TRP A 14 5.98 17.66 1.82
N SER A 15 5.32 17.53 0.67
CA SER A 15 5.12 16.22 0.02
C SER A 15 6.44 15.63 -0.49
N LEU A 16 7.30 16.48 -1.09
CA LEU A 16 8.64 16.09 -1.53
C LEU A 16 9.56 15.76 -0.36
N ALA A 17 9.49 16.51 0.74
CA ALA A 17 10.26 16.23 1.93
C ALA A 17 9.82 14.90 2.56
N GLY A 18 8.52 14.66 2.70
CA GLY A 18 8.01 13.39 3.23
C GLY A 18 8.44 12.18 2.40
N GLY A 19 8.25 12.24 1.08
CA GLY A 19 8.67 11.18 0.17
C GLY A 19 10.19 11.02 0.09
N GLY A 20 10.91 12.13 -0.02
CA GLY A 20 12.37 12.18 -0.15
C GLY A 20 13.09 11.70 1.11
N ILE A 21 12.66 12.14 2.29
CA ILE A 21 13.22 11.67 3.57
C ILE A 21 12.98 10.17 3.73
N SER A 22 11.77 9.67 3.40
CA SER A 22 11.47 8.24 3.46
C SER A 22 12.36 7.42 2.51
N ALA A 23 12.55 7.89 1.28
CA ALA A 23 13.44 7.24 0.31
C ALA A 23 14.91 7.23 0.77
N LEU A 24 15.42 8.35 1.28
CA LEU A 24 16.78 8.43 1.81
C LEU A 24 16.98 7.54 3.03
N ALA A 25 16.01 7.48 3.93
CA ALA A 25 16.05 6.58 5.09
C ALA A 25 16.10 5.10 4.65
N ALA A 26 15.31 4.72 3.63
CA ALA A 26 15.34 3.37 3.07
C ALA A 26 16.72 3.02 2.50
N VAL A 27 17.35 3.92 1.74
CA VAL A 27 18.70 3.72 1.19
C VAL A 27 19.75 3.64 2.31
N ALA A 28 19.66 4.50 3.31
CA ALA A 28 20.56 4.50 4.45
C ALA A 28 20.43 3.22 5.31
N ALA A 29 19.27 2.56 5.29
CA ALA A 29 19.06 1.30 5.99
C ALA A 29 19.73 0.10 5.28
N ILE A 30 20.01 0.17 3.97
CA ILE A 30 20.58 -0.96 3.21
C ILE A 30 21.91 -1.46 3.80
N PRO A 31 22.93 -0.61 4.06
CA PRO A 31 24.18 -1.08 4.65
C PRO A 31 23.98 -1.72 6.03
N ALA A 32 23.11 -1.14 6.86
CA ALA A 32 22.81 -1.66 8.20
C ALA A 32 22.14 -3.04 8.12
N LEU A 33 21.18 -3.22 7.21
CA LEU A 33 20.51 -4.50 6.99
C LEU A 33 21.47 -5.56 6.45
N ILE A 34 22.34 -5.22 5.51
CA ILE A 34 23.37 -6.15 5.00
C ILE A 34 24.32 -6.56 6.14
N HIS A 35 24.73 -5.63 7.00
CA HIS A 35 25.63 -5.93 8.12
C HIS A 35 24.97 -6.82 9.19
N LEU A 36 23.69 -6.58 9.50
CA LEU A 36 22.95 -7.32 10.53
C LEU A 36 22.46 -8.70 10.07
N LEU A 37 21.97 -8.80 8.83
CA LEU A 37 21.35 -10.02 8.31
C LEU A 37 22.34 -10.88 7.51
N GLY A 38 23.41 -10.29 7.00
CA GLY A 38 24.24 -10.89 5.96
C GLY A 38 23.59 -10.78 4.58
N VAL A 39 24.40 -10.96 3.54
CA VAL A 39 23.99 -10.77 2.13
C VAL A 39 22.86 -11.73 1.75
N GLU A 40 22.93 -12.98 2.19
CA GLU A 40 21.97 -14.02 1.81
C GLU A 40 20.54 -13.72 2.31
N LYS A 41 20.39 -13.42 3.61
CA LYS A 41 19.09 -13.07 4.19
C LYS A 41 18.59 -11.72 3.70
N PHE A 42 19.48 -10.76 3.47
CA PHE A 42 19.12 -9.48 2.85
C PHE A 42 18.56 -9.66 1.43
N ALA A 43 19.13 -10.56 0.63
CA ALA A 43 18.61 -10.87 -0.70
C ALA A 43 17.18 -11.44 -0.63
N LEU A 44 16.91 -12.35 0.31
CA LEU A 44 15.56 -12.86 0.56
C LEU A 44 14.59 -11.75 0.98
N VAL A 45 14.97 -10.92 1.94
CA VAL A 45 14.13 -9.78 2.38
C VAL A 45 13.86 -8.81 1.23
N SER A 46 14.86 -8.52 0.41
CA SER A 46 14.72 -7.64 -0.76
C SER A 46 13.77 -8.22 -1.80
N LEU A 47 13.82 -9.53 -2.04
CA LEU A 47 12.88 -10.24 -2.90
C LEU A 47 11.45 -10.14 -2.36
N LEU A 48 11.26 -10.41 -1.06
CA LEU A 48 9.95 -10.33 -0.40
C LEU A 48 9.35 -8.92 -0.46
N ILE A 49 10.17 -7.89 -0.21
CA ILE A 49 9.75 -6.49 -0.34
C ILE A 49 9.36 -6.17 -1.77
N SER A 50 10.15 -6.62 -2.76
CA SER A 50 9.87 -6.39 -4.18
C SER A 50 8.56 -7.03 -4.62
N LEU A 51 8.27 -8.24 -4.14
CA LEU A 51 6.97 -8.89 -4.35
C LEU A 51 5.83 -8.10 -3.70
N ASN A 52 6.02 -7.58 -2.49
CA ASN A 52 5.02 -6.75 -1.83
C ASN A 52 4.77 -5.44 -2.59
N LEU A 53 5.82 -4.80 -3.11
CA LEU A 53 5.72 -3.62 -3.96
C LEU A 53 4.97 -3.91 -5.25
N PHE A 54 5.17 -5.09 -5.85
CA PHE A 54 4.38 -5.51 -7.00
C PHE A 54 2.90 -5.58 -6.65
N PHE A 55 2.51 -6.28 -5.58
CA PHE A 55 1.10 -6.34 -5.16
C PHE A 55 0.52 -5.00 -4.73
N PHE A 56 1.34 -4.10 -4.17
CA PHE A 56 0.93 -2.73 -3.84
C PHE A 56 0.54 -1.94 -5.10
N VAL A 57 1.33 -2.04 -6.17
CA VAL A 57 1.04 -1.35 -7.44
C VAL A 57 -0.10 -2.02 -8.21
N TYR A 58 -0.21 -3.35 -8.12
CA TYR A 58 -1.20 -4.16 -8.81
C TYR A 58 -2.36 -4.54 -7.88
N ASP A 59 -3.09 -3.55 -7.41
CA ASP A 59 -4.28 -3.68 -6.56
C ASP A 59 -5.56 -4.13 -7.31
N PHE A 60 -5.39 -4.94 -8.36
CA PHE A 60 -6.45 -5.36 -9.30
C PHE A 60 -7.23 -4.19 -9.94
N GLY A 61 -6.64 -2.99 -9.97
CA GLY A 61 -7.26 -1.80 -10.56
C GLY A 61 -8.25 -1.10 -9.64
N LEU A 62 -8.29 -1.45 -8.34
CA LEU A 62 -9.21 -0.86 -7.36
C LEU A 62 -9.00 0.66 -7.22
N THR A 63 -7.75 1.11 -7.14
CA THR A 63 -7.36 2.53 -7.12
C THR A 63 -7.91 3.25 -8.35
N ARG A 64 -7.75 2.65 -9.54
CA ARG A 64 -8.21 3.23 -10.81
C ARG A 64 -9.73 3.28 -10.89
N ALA A 65 -10.42 2.24 -10.46
CA ALA A 65 -11.87 2.20 -10.40
C ALA A 65 -12.41 3.29 -9.47
N MET A 66 -11.87 3.40 -8.25
CA MET A 66 -12.31 4.42 -7.29
C MET A 66 -12.06 5.84 -7.78
N HIS A 67 -10.89 6.12 -8.38
CA HIS A 67 -10.62 7.42 -8.99
C HIS A 67 -11.54 7.76 -10.16
N PHE A 68 -12.00 6.76 -10.92
CA PHE A 68 -12.91 6.97 -12.04
C PHE A 68 -14.36 7.25 -11.59
N PHE A 69 -14.82 6.57 -10.54
CA PHE A 69 -16.20 6.71 -10.05
C PHE A 69 -16.37 7.86 -9.05
N SER A 70 -15.34 8.19 -8.26
CA SER A 70 -15.43 9.22 -7.21
C SER A 70 -15.88 10.61 -7.70
N PRO A 71 -15.35 11.18 -8.81
CA PRO A 71 -15.82 12.47 -9.32
C PRO A 71 -17.24 12.43 -9.88
N LYS A 72 -17.73 11.27 -10.34
CA LYS A 72 -19.05 11.11 -10.97
C LYS A 72 -20.20 11.14 -9.96
N ILE A 73 -19.89 10.86 -8.70
CA ILE A 73 -20.85 10.80 -7.60
C ILE A 73 -20.90 12.14 -6.84
N GLY A 74 -19.85 12.96 -6.99
CA GLY A 74 -19.58 14.17 -6.20
C GLY A 74 -20.48 15.39 -6.38
N HIS A 75 -21.67 15.27 -6.96
CA HIS A 75 -22.56 16.44 -7.10
C HIS A 75 -23.97 16.31 -6.54
N GLN A 76 -24.56 15.13 -6.33
CA GLN A 76 -25.98 15.07 -5.87
C GLN A 76 -26.36 13.85 -5.01
N ARG A 77 -25.44 12.92 -4.67
CA ARG A 77 -25.82 11.61 -4.09
C ARG A 77 -24.82 11.06 -3.06
N GLU A 78 -24.86 11.58 -1.84
CA GLU A 78 -24.04 11.08 -0.70
C GLU A 78 -24.25 9.58 -0.43
N SER A 79 -25.48 9.07 -0.60
CA SER A 79 -25.79 7.64 -0.45
C SER A 79 -25.04 6.75 -1.47
N GLU A 80 -24.85 7.22 -2.71
CA GLU A 80 -24.09 6.49 -3.72
C GLU A 80 -22.58 6.53 -3.43
N ALA A 81 -22.09 7.59 -2.80
CA ALA A 81 -20.68 7.70 -2.40
C ALA A 81 -20.35 6.68 -1.30
N GLY A 82 -21.21 6.58 -0.28
CA GLY A 82 -21.07 5.58 0.78
C GLY A 82 -21.12 4.14 0.25
N SER A 83 -22.03 3.85 -0.69
CA SER A 83 -22.14 2.53 -1.32
C SER A 83 -20.90 2.19 -2.18
N LEU A 84 -20.34 3.15 -2.91
CA LEU A 84 -19.12 2.94 -3.70
C LEU A 84 -17.94 2.58 -2.80
N ILE A 85 -17.73 3.33 -1.72
CA ILE A 85 -16.64 3.08 -0.77
C ILE A 85 -16.83 1.73 -0.09
N GLY A 86 -18.04 1.44 0.39
CA GLY A 86 -18.39 0.17 1.03
C GLY A 86 -18.12 -1.03 0.11
N ASN A 87 -18.59 -0.97 -1.14
CA ASN A 87 -18.35 -2.03 -2.13
C ASN A 87 -16.85 -2.18 -2.44
N SER A 88 -16.12 -1.07 -2.55
CA SER A 88 -14.67 -1.11 -2.78
C SER A 88 -13.90 -1.73 -1.61
N LEU A 89 -14.36 -1.49 -0.37
CA LEU A 89 -13.77 -2.06 0.83
C LEU A 89 -14.03 -3.56 0.91
N VAL A 90 -15.25 -4.01 0.59
CA VAL A 90 -15.58 -5.44 0.50
C VAL A 90 -14.72 -6.13 -0.55
N VAL A 91 -14.60 -5.55 -1.75
CA VAL A 91 -13.75 -6.09 -2.82
C VAL A 91 -12.28 -6.13 -2.39
N ALA A 92 -11.77 -5.06 -1.75
CA ALA A 92 -10.42 -5.01 -1.21
C ALA A 92 -10.14 -6.11 -0.18
N ILE A 93 -11.08 -6.32 0.74
CA ILE A 93 -10.98 -7.37 1.78
C ILE A 93 -10.96 -8.74 1.11
N VAL A 94 -11.93 -9.02 0.23
CA VAL A 94 -12.05 -10.35 -0.42
C VAL A 94 -10.81 -10.66 -1.24
N LEU A 95 -10.38 -9.73 -2.12
CA LEU A 95 -9.19 -9.94 -2.94
C LEU A 95 -7.91 -9.99 -2.10
N GLY A 96 -7.78 -9.10 -1.11
CA GLY A 96 -6.63 -9.08 -0.21
C GLY A 96 -6.48 -10.39 0.57
N VAL A 97 -7.57 -10.89 1.15
CA VAL A 97 -7.59 -12.18 1.86
C VAL A 97 -7.26 -13.33 0.91
N LEU A 98 -7.87 -13.37 -0.28
CA LEU A 98 -7.62 -14.43 -1.26
C LEU A 98 -6.15 -14.47 -1.69
N VAL A 99 -5.56 -13.32 -2.04
CA VAL A 99 -4.16 -13.25 -2.46
C VAL A 99 -3.21 -13.56 -1.31
N THR A 100 -3.46 -13.03 -0.11
CA THR A 100 -2.66 -13.38 1.07
C THR A 100 -2.72 -14.88 1.37
N LEU A 101 -3.89 -15.50 1.27
CA LEU A 101 -4.04 -16.94 1.48
C LEU A 101 -3.28 -17.75 0.43
N ILE A 102 -3.42 -17.39 -0.85
CA ILE A 102 -2.65 -18.02 -1.95
C ILE A 102 -1.15 -17.88 -1.70
N ALA A 103 -0.68 -16.69 -1.30
CA ALA A 103 0.73 -16.44 -1.00
C ALA A 103 1.23 -17.27 0.18
N ILE A 104 0.44 -17.41 1.25
CA ILE A 104 0.79 -18.25 2.41
C ILE A 104 0.87 -19.73 2.01
N LEU A 105 -0.11 -20.24 1.25
CA LEU A 105 -0.15 -21.64 0.84
C LEU A 105 0.94 -21.97 -0.20
N ALA A 106 1.28 -21.03 -1.08
CA ALA A 106 2.34 -21.19 -2.07
C ALA A 106 3.75 -21.04 -1.46
N SER A 107 3.87 -20.40 -0.29
CA SER A 107 5.18 -20.09 0.32
C SER A 107 6.12 -21.29 0.49
N PRO A 108 5.70 -22.49 0.95
CA PRO A 108 6.63 -23.60 1.17
C PRO A 108 7.16 -24.17 -0.14
N VAL A 109 6.32 -24.21 -1.19
CA VAL A 109 6.71 -24.66 -2.53
C VAL A 109 7.68 -23.65 -3.14
N PHE A 110 7.40 -22.35 -2.97
CA PHE A 110 8.25 -21.29 -3.47
C PHE A 110 9.65 -21.30 -2.83
N THR A 111 9.73 -21.46 -1.51
CA THR A 111 11.02 -21.47 -0.80
C THR A 111 11.84 -22.74 -1.04
N SER A 112 11.20 -23.90 -1.06
CA SER A 112 11.89 -25.18 -1.25
C SER A 112 12.27 -25.45 -2.71
N THR A 113 11.38 -25.15 -3.67
CA THR A 113 11.56 -25.56 -5.07
C THR A 113 12.17 -24.46 -5.92
N TRP A 114 11.73 -23.21 -5.75
CA TRP A 114 12.25 -22.09 -6.55
C TRP A 114 13.53 -21.50 -5.97
N LEU A 115 13.56 -21.32 -4.64
CA LEU A 115 14.74 -20.76 -3.95
C LEU A 115 15.75 -21.83 -3.52
N ASN A 116 15.42 -23.12 -3.67
CA ASN A 116 16.29 -24.27 -3.33
C ASN A 116 16.82 -24.23 -1.87
N TYR A 117 16.07 -23.63 -0.94
CA TYR A 117 16.42 -23.70 0.47
C TYR A 117 16.12 -25.10 1.01
N THR A 118 17.04 -25.67 1.78
CA THR A 118 16.89 -26.99 2.40
C THR A 118 16.99 -26.92 3.92
N GLY A 119 16.25 -27.79 4.61
CA GLY A 119 16.31 -27.92 6.08
C GLY A 119 15.86 -26.67 6.83
N GLN A 120 16.57 -26.31 7.90
CA GLN A 120 16.16 -25.24 8.83
C GLN A 120 16.10 -23.84 8.17
N ALA A 121 16.87 -23.61 7.11
CA ALA A 121 16.82 -22.36 6.34
C ALA A 121 15.51 -22.21 5.55
N ALA A 122 14.95 -23.33 5.06
CA ALA A 122 13.68 -23.33 4.33
C ALA A 122 12.51 -22.95 5.23
N ASP A 123 12.50 -23.46 6.48
CA ASP A 123 11.45 -23.13 7.45
C ASP A 123 11.47 -21.64 7.81
N ALA A 124 12.67 -21.08 8.04
CA ALA A 124 12.83 -19.66 8.34
C ALA A 124 12.40 -18.78 7.16
N ALA A 125 12.80 -19.13 5.93
CA ALA A 125 12.40 -18.44 4.71
C ALA A 125 10.88 -18.50 4.49
N THR A 126 10.26 -19.64 4.74
CA THR A 126 8.81 -19.85 4.60
C THR A 126 8.05 -18.97 5.59
N LYS A 127 8.47 -18.95 6.86
CA LYS A 127 7.87 -18.07 7.87
C LYS A 127 8.03 -16.60 7.51
N ALA A 128 9.21 -16.18 7.02
CA ALA A 128 9.43 -14.81 6.57
C ALA A 128 8.47 -14.45 5.43
N PHE A 129 8.32 -15.32 4.44
CA PHE A 129 7.38 -15.12 3.33
C PHE A 129 5.93 -14.99 3.83
N GLN A 130 5.49 -15.89 4.73
CA GLN A 130 4.15 -15.85 5.32
C GLN A 130 3.88 -14.55 6.09
N ILE A 131 4.86 -14.09 6.89
CA ILE A 131 4.76 -12.81 7.59
C ILE A 131 4.63 -11.66 6.59
N THR A 132 5.45 -11.65 5.54
CA THR A 132 5.40 -10.60 4.52
C THR A 132 4.10 -10.64 3.70
N ALA A 133 3.48 -11.81 3.52
CA ALA A 133 2.20 -11.96 2.82
C ALA A 133 1.04 -11.20 3.50
N PHE A 134 1.11 -10.96 4.81
CA PHE A 134 0.16 -10.08 5.50
C PHE A 134 0.27 -8.60 5.09
N GLY A 135 1.41 -8.18 4.53
CA GLY A 135 1.54 -6.85 3.93
C GLY A 135 0.57 -6.64 2.76
N ILE A 136 0.22 -7.70 2.03
CA ILE A 136 -0.67 -7.63 0.85
C ILE A 136 -2.08 -7.20 1.25
N ILE A 137 -2.64 -7.78 2.32
CA ILE A 137 -3.96 -7.40 2.81
C ILE A 137 -3.97 -5.97 3.36
N LEU A 138 -2.93 -5.56 4.10
CA LEU A 138 -2.80 -4.19 4.59
C LEU A 138 -2.75 -3.17 3.45
N ASN A 139 -2.00 -3.48 2.40
CA ASN A 139 -1.90 -2.64 1.20
C ASN A 139 -3.25 -2.52 0.48
N SER A 140 -3.99 -3.62 0.35
CA SER A 140 -5.31 -3.65 -0.28
C SER A 140 -6.32 -2.76 0.46
N LEU A 141 -6.24 -2.73 1.79
CA LEU A 141 -7.10 -1.91 2.66
C LEU A 141 -6.74 -0.42 2.67
N LEU A 142 -5.47 -0.08 2.39
CA LEU A 142 -5.00 1.30 2.50
C LEU A 142 -5.69 2.23 1.51
N THR A 143 -5.96 1.76 0.28
CA THR A 143 -6.53 2.56 -0.81
C THR A 143 -7.96 3.05 -0.52
N PRO A 144 -8.95 2.19 -0.19
CA PRO A 144 -10.28 2.67 0.20
C PRO A 144 -10.24 3.65 1.37
N LEU A 145 -9.36 3.40 2.36
CA LEU A 145 -9.26 4.21 3.57
C LEU A 145 -8.69 5.60 3.30
N THR A 146 -7.67 5.71 2.44
CA THR A 146 -7.11 7.02 2.05
C THR A 146 -8.09 7.84 1.22
N ILE A 147 -8.90 7.20 0.38
CA ILE A 147 -9.95 7.88 -0.39
C ILE A 147 -11.07 8.37 0.53
N LEU A 148 -11.52 7.54 1.48
CA LEU A 148 -12.49 7.93 2.50
C LEU A 148 -12.00 9.16 3.30
N GLY A 149 -10.74 9.14 3.75
CA GLY A 149 -10.14 10.27 4.46
C GLY A 149 -10.09 11.56 3.64
N LYS A 150 -9.83 11.46 2.33
CA LYS A 150 -9.88 12.62 1.42
C LYS A 150 -11.29 13.17 1.25
N LEU A 151 -12.30 12.32 1.16
CA LEU A 151 -13.70 12.74 1.02
C LEU A 151 -14.22 13.44 2.28
N TYR A 152 -13.94 12.90 3.47
CA TYR A 152 -14.32 13.53 4.74
C TYR A 152 -13.69 14.92 4.90
N HIS A 153 -12.44 15.08 4.46
CA HIS A 153 -11.79 16.39 4.49
C HIS A 153 -12.45 17.43 3.56
N ILE A 154 -13.01 17.00 2.43
CA ILE A 154 -13.70 17.89 1.48
C ILE A 154 -15.07 18.32 2.04
N GLU A 155 -15.84 17.42 2.64
CA GLU A 155 -17.14 17.73 3.25
C GLU A 155 -17.02 18.76 4.38
N LEU A 156 -16.02 18.60 5.26
CA LEU A 156 -15.75 19.57 6.33
C LEU A 156 -15.41 20.97 5.80
N LEU A 157 -14.66 21.05 4.70
CA LEU A 157 -14.31 22.33 4.07
C LEU A 157 -15.53 22.98 3.43
N GLN A 158 -16.41 22.20 2.78
CA GLN A 158 -17.65 22.73 2.20
C GLN A 158 -18.60 23.25 3.28
N THR A 159 -18.74 22.52 4.39
CA THR A 159 -19.57 22.92 5.53
C THR A 159 -19.07 24.24 6.15
N ALA A 160 -17.76 24.38 6.34
CA ALA A 160 -17.13 25.57 6.90
C ALA A 160 -17.20 26.82 5.99
N ILE A 161 -17.33 26.64 4.66
CA ILE A 161 -17.47 27.74 3.70
C ILE A 161 -18.93 28.19 3.56
N SER A 162 -19.90 27.34 3.93
CA SER A 162 -21.34 27.63 3.86
C SER A 162 -21.92 28.35 5.08
N THR A 163 -21.13 28.51 6.15
CA THR A 163 -21.42 29.30 7.36
C THR A 163 -20.67 30.62 7.37
#